data_AF-A0A2S1JQ83-F1
#
_entry.id   AF-A0A2S1JQ83-F1
#
_cell.length_a   1.000
_cell.length_b   1.000
_cell.length_c   1.000
_cell.angle_alpha   90.00
_cell.angle_beta   90.00
_cell.angle_gamma   90.00
#
_symmetry.space_group_name_H-M   'P 1'
#
loop_
_entity.id
_entity.type
_entity.pdbx_description
1 polymer ?
#
loop_
_entity_poly.entity_id
_entity_poly.type
_entity_poly.pdbx_seq_one_letter_code
_entity_poly.pdbx_strand_id
1 'polypeptide(L)' 'MHFSLIRAAKLNGLASYKYYVGVFEQIPHCQSVEDFEALLPWNIQLERVGMAAAA' A
#
# COMPACT_ATOMS: atom_id res chain seq x y z
N MET A 1 -10.83 7.74 -11.30
CA MET A 1 -9.37 7.49 -11.23
C MET A 1 -8.94 6.48 -10.15
N HIS A 2 -9.63 6.31 -9.01
CA HIS A 2 -9.24 5.34 -7.95
C HIS A 2 -9.75 3.89 -8.15
N PHE A 3 -10.72 3.69 -9.03
CA PHE A 3 -11.39 2.40 -9.21
C PHE A 3 -10.47 1.26 -9.71
N SER A 4 -9.47 1.57 -10.53
CA SER A 4 -8.54 0.57 -11.06
C SER A 4 -7.64 -0.01 -9.98
N LEU A 5 -7.13 0.83 -9.07
CA LEU A 5 -6.32 0.38 -7.92
C LEU A 5 -7.15 -0.42 -6.92
N ILE A 6 -8.38 -0.01 -6.66
CA ILE A 6 -9.32 -0.75 -5.79
C ILE A 6 -9.64 -2.12 -6.39
N ARG A 7 -9.91 -2.20 -7.70
CA ARG A 7 -10.12 -3.47 -8.39
C ARG A 7 -8.88 -4.35 -8.33
N ALA A 8 -7.70 -3.79 -8.58
CA ALA A 8 -6.44 -4.53 -8.52
C ALA A 8 -6.15 -5.04 -7.10
N ALA A 9 -6.38 -4.23 -6.07
CA ALA A 9 -6.27 -4.64 -4.67
C ALA A 9 -7.24 -5.78 -4.35
N LYS A 10 -8.52 -5.66 -4.76
CA LYS A 10 -9.50 -6.75 -4.59
C LYS A 10 -9.11 -8.03 -5.33
N LEU A 11 -8.57 -7.91 -6.54
CA LEU A 11 -8.12 -9.05 -7.34
C LEU A 11 -6.93 -9.77 -6.67
N ASN A 12 -6.04 -9.02 -6.03
CA ASN A 12 -4.93 -9.55 -5.24
C ASN A 12 -5.33 -9.98 -3.81
N GLY A 13 -6.62 -10.03 -3.48
CA GLY A 13 -7.12 -10.45 -2.16
C GLY A 13 -6.87 -9.43 -1.05
N LEU A 14 -6.45 -8.21 -1.38
CA LEU A 14 -6.16 -7.15 -0.42
C LEU A 14 -7.43 -6.40 -0.04
N ALA A 15 -7.61 -6.18 1.27
CA ALA A 15 -8.64 -5.31 1.77
C ALA A 15 -8.34 -3.87 1.31
N SER A 16 -9.19 -3.33 0.43
CA SER A 16 -8.97 -2.03 -0.24
C SER A 16 -8.69 -0.89 0.74
N TYR A 17 -9.33 -0.93 1.90
CA TYR A 17 -9.10 0.05 2.97
C TYR A 17 -7.69 -0.04 3.56
N LYS A 18 -7.23 -1.26 3.93
CA LYS A 18 -5.89 -1.48 4.47
C LYS A 18 -4.80 -1.11 3.47
N TYR A 19 -5.05 -1.41 2.19
CA TYR A 19 -4.18 -1.00 1.10
C TYR A 19 -4.01 0.53 1.05
N TYR A 20 -5.11 1.29 1.05
CA TYR A 20 -5.03 2.75 1.03
C TYR A 20 -4.32 3.33 2.25
N VAL A 21 -4.61 2.81 3.45
CA VAL A 21 -3.94 3.26 4.67
C VAL A 21 -2.44 3.03 4.58
N GLY A 22 -2.01 1.83 4.19
CA GLY A 22 -0.59 1.52 4.03
C GLY A 22 0.11 2.35 2.97
N VAL A 23 -0.56 2.61 1.84
CA VAL A 23 -0.03 3.49 0.79
C VAL A 23 0.13 4.92 1.32
N PHE A 24 -0.86 5.48 2.00
CA PHE A 24 -0.77 6.85 2.53
C PHE A 24 0.25 6.99 3.67
N GLU A 25 0.46 5.96 4.48
CA GLU A 25 1.50 5.95 5.51
C GLU A 25 2.91 5.89 4.89
N GLN A 26 3.10 5.21 3.76
CA GLN A 26 4.41 5.04 3.14
C GLN A 26 4.75 6.09 2.08
N ILE A 27 3.76 6.74 1.46
CA ILE A 27 3.98 7.87 0.53
C ILE A 27 5.00 8.91 1.05
N PRO A 28 4.93 9.40 2.31
CA PRO A 28 5.91 10.37 2.81
C PRO A 28 7.31 9.78 3.02
N HIS A 29 7.46 8.45 3.02
CA HIS A 29 8.72 7.75 3.18
C HIS A 29 9.36 7.32 1.85
N CYS A 30 8.60 7.33 0.74
CA CYS A 30 9.11 7.01 -0.59
C CYS A 30 10.07 8.11 -1.07
N GLN A 31 11.31 7.74 -1.40
CA GLN A 31 12.31 8.66 -1.94
C GLN A 31 12.65 8.35 -3.40
N SER A 32 12.41 7.12 -3.85
CA SER A 32 12.66 6.69 -5.23
C SER A 32 11.41 6.13 -5.90
N VAL A 33 11.48 6.01 -7.23
CA VAL A 33 10.42 5.41 -8.05
C VAL A 33 10.21 3.95 -7.67
N GLU A 34 11.27 3.23 -7.28
CA GLU A 34 11.14 1.84 -6.84
C GLU A 34 10.30 1.70 -5.56
N ASP A 35 10.36 2.68 -4.65
CA ASP A 35 9.52 2.68 -3.44
C ASP A 35 8.03 2.83 -3.79
N PHE A 36 7.72 3.63 -4.80
CA PHE A 36 6.36 3.74 -5.32
C PHE A 36 5.89 2.45 -6.00
N GLU A 37 6.77 1.76 -6.72
CA GLU A 37 6.43 0.46 -7.31
C GLU A 37 6.19 -0.62 -6.26
N ALA A 38 6.87 -0.55 -5.11
CA ALA A 38 6.61 -1.43 -3.97
C ALA A 38 5.22 -1.20 -3.34
N LEU A 39 4.64 -0.01 -3.50
CA LEU A 39 3.28 0.32 -3.03
C LEU A 39 2.17 -0.12 -3.97
N LEU A 40 2.50 -0.73 -5.10
CA LEU A 40 1.50 -1.22 -6.04
C LEU A 40 0.76 -2.44 -5.45
N PRO A 41 -0.53 -2.64 -5.79
CA PRO A 41 -1.38 -3.62 -5.12
C PRO A 41 -0.98 -5.09 -5.38
N TRP A 42 -0.07 -5.34 -6.32
CA TRP A 42 0.52 -6.66 -6.56
C TRP A 42 1.88 -6.86 -5.88
N ASN A 43 2.53 -5.78 -5.42
CA ASN A 43 3.89 -5.81 -4.88
C ASN A 43 3.94 -5.48 -3.37
N ILE A 44 2.87 -4.86 -2.85
CA ILE A 44 2.80 -4.42 -1.46
C ILE A 44 2.73 -5.62 -0.50
N GLN A 45 3.77 -5.79 0.32
CA GLN A 45 3.75 -6.72 1.43
C GLN A 45 3.15 -6.03 2.65
N LEU A 46 1.85 -6.23 2.85
CA LEU A 46 1.07 -5.69 3.97
C LEU A 46 1.43 -6.30 5.35
N GLU A 47 2.57 -6.96 5.47
CA GLU A 47 3.13 -7.53 6.71
C GLU A 47 3.42 -6.47 7.79
N ARG A 48 3.55 -5.19 7.40
CA ARG A 48 4.07 -4.13 8.30
C ARG A 48 3.20 -2.90 8.47
N VAL A 49 1.96 -2.90 7.97
CA VAL A 49 1.03 -1.77 8.16
C VAL A 49 0.30 -1.99 9.49
N GLY A 50 1.04 -1.76 10.57
CA GLY A 50 0.62 -2.02 11.94
C GLY A 50 1.72 -1.99 13.01
N MET A 51 2.98 -1.70 12.65
CA MET A 51 4.05 -1.47 13.64
C MET A 51 5.01 -0.37 13.16
N ALA A 52 4.57 0.88 13.26
CA ALA A 52 5.46 2.03 13.28
C ALA A 52 4.82 3.21 14.04
N ALA A 53 4.45 3.00 15.31
CA ALA A 53 4.46 4.04 16.32
C ALA A 53 4.35 3.44 17.74
N ALA A 54 5.46 3.53 18.48
CA ALA A 54 5.59 3.54 19.94
C ALA A 54 5.40 2.21 20.73
N ALA A 55 6.51 1.51 20.95
CA ALA A 55 7.05 1.16 22.28
C ALA A 55 8.53 0.75 22.15
#